data_AF-A0A2K4FK40-F1
#
_entry.id   AF-A0A2K4FK40-F1
#
_cell.length_a   1.000
_cell.length_b   1.000
_cell.length_c   1.000
_cell.angle_alpha   90.00
_cell.angle_beta   90.00
_cell.angle_gamma   90.00
#
_symmetry.space_group_name_H-M   'P 1'
#
loop_
_entity.id
_entity.type
_entity.pdbx_description
1 polymer ?
#
loop_
_entity_poly.entity_id
_entity_poly.type
_entity_poly.pdbx_seq_one_letter_code
_entity_poly.pdbx_strand_id
1 'polypeptide(L)'
;MNMLLRNTLLGAVVSILVSGASLAEERTVRIYNWIEYLPPEILKSFEEETGIRPIYDVFDSVETLESKLLTGNSGYDVVYPSSSNVSHLIAAGAVQPLDRSQLPNWQHLDPEFMKSLEAVGDPGNRYAAPYLWGTTLIGYNVDKVRQVLGADVQMNTWDILFKEENMAKLASCGVGLLDAANEIVPIALHYEGLDPNSQKREDYAKAQAAMLKVRPYITYFNSSRYGMDLANGEICVGVGWSGGVALAKRLAEDAGKGVKVEMALPKEGAPMWSDVMMVPTNAPHAKEAYAFINYILRPDVIARISNKIGYPNPNKEATALVNADIRNNPAMYVPDEARKTLFALEPVPAAVERIRTRTWIGIKTHR
;
A
#
# COMPACT_ATOMS: atom_id res chain seq x y z
N MET A 1 -21.93 -22.98 79.22
CA MET A 1 -21.74 -21.61 78.68
C MET A 1 -20.49 -21.58 77.79
N ASN A 2 -20.48 -22.43 76.74
CA ASN A 2 -19.27 -22.78 75.96
C ASN A 2 -19.60 -23.04 74.48
N MET A 3 -20.53 -22.28 73.90
CA MET A 3 -20.94 -22.46 72.49
C MET A 3 -21.16 -21.15 71.71
N LEU A 4 -21.07 -19.98 72.37
CA LEU A 4 -21.35 -18.68 71.74
C LEU A 4 -20.09 -17.88 71.35
N LEU A 5 -18.90 -18.31 71.79
CA LEU A 5 -17.62 -17.63 71.49
C LEU A 5 -16.80 -18.27 70.37
N ARG A 6 -17.27 -19.41 69.80
CA ARG A 6 -16.52 -20.16 68.78
C ARG A 6 -16.93 -19.85 67.34
N ASN A 7 -18.06 -19.14 67.16
CA ASN A 7 -18.59 -18.79 65.83
C ASN A 7 -18.26 -17.36 65.38
N THR A 8 -17.65 -16.53 66.23
CA THR A 8 -17.27 -15.14 65.89
C THR A 8 -15.85 -15.00 65.32
N LEU A 9 -15.03 -16.06 65.36
CA LEU A 9 -13.66 -16.05 64.81
C LEU A 9 -13.52 -16.70 63.42
N LEU A 10 -14.55 -17.40 62.92
CA LEU A 10 -14.55 -17.93 61.55
C LEU A 10 -15.11 -16.94 60.50
N GLY A 11 -15.84 -15.91 60.94
CA GLY A 11 -16.44 -14.92 60.05
C GLY A 11 -15.49 -13.81 59.57
N ALA A 12 -14.30 -13.68 60.18
CA ALA A 12 -13.35 -12.60 59.86
C ALA A 12 -12.22 -13.02 58.91
N VAL A 13 -12.05 -14.32 58.61
CA VAL A 13 -10.97 -14.83 57.75
C VAL A 13 -11.42 -15.04 56.29
N VAL A 14 -12.73 -15.15 56.02
CA VAL A 14 -13.25 -15.33 54.65
C VAL A 14 -13.44 -14.00 53.91
N SER A 15 -13.52 -12.88 54.61
CA SER A 15 -13.74 -11.56 53.99
C SER A 15 -12.47 -10.84 53.50
N ILE A 16 -11.28 -11.43 53.66
CA ILE A 16 -10.00 -10.82 53.24
C ILE A 16 -9.43 -11.46 51.95
N LEU A 17 -10.04 -12.53 51.42
CA LEU A 17 -9.62 -13.14 50.14
C LEU A 17 -10.32 -12.55 48.89
N VAL A 18 -11.19 -11.54 49.05
CA VAL A 18 -11.73 -10.75 47.93
C VAL A 18 -10.96 -9.43 47.80
N SER A 19 -9.63 -9.52 47.84
CA SER A 19 -8.74 -8.43 47.45
C SER A 19 -8.01 -8.85 46.18
N GLY A 20 -8.31 -8.20 45.05
CA GLY A 20 -7.32 -8.05 43.99
C GLY A 20 -7.50 -8.84 42.69
N ALA A 21 -8.62 -9.50 42.44
CA ALA A 21 -9.00 -9.78 41.04
C ALA A 21 -9.72 -8.55 40.48
N SER A 22 -9.03 -7.41 40.39
CA SER A 22 -9.31 -6.48 39.31
C SER A 22 -9.16 -7.31 38.04
N LEU A 23 -10.29 -7.68 37.43
CA LEU A 23 -10.31 -8.13 36.04
C LEU A 23 -9.64 -6.99 35.28
N ALA A 24 -8.33 -7.12 35.04
CA ALA A 24 -7.60 -6.20 34.20
C ALA A 24 -8.38 -6.15 32.89
N GLU A 25 -8.83 -4.95 32.52
CA GLU A 25 -9.52 -4.75 31.25
C GLU A 25 -8.70 -5.43 30.16
N GLU A 26 -9.36 -6.29 29.39
CA GLU A 26 -8.69 -7.05 28.33
C GLU A 26 -8.02 -6.04 27.40
N ARG A 27 -6.69 -6.07 27.33
CA ARG A 27 -5.94 -5.12 26.52
C ARG A 27 -6.16 -5.47 25.07
N THR A 28 -6.76 -4.56 24.31
CA THR A 28 -7.04 -4.77 22.89
C THR A 28 -6.41 -3.68 22.04
N VAL A 29 -6.09 -4.01 20.79
CA VAL A 29 -5.75 -3.04 19.75
C VAL A 29 -6.67 -3.26 18.56
N ARG A 30 -7.38 -2.22 18.14
CA ARG A 30 -8.32 -2.26 17.01
C ARG A 30 -7.64 -1.72 15.77
N ILE A 31 -7.46 -2.58 14.79
CA ILE A 31 -6.70 -2.32 13.58
C ILE A 31 -7.66 -2.28 12.40
N TYR A 32 -7.53 -1.25 11.56
CA TYR A 32 -8.27 -1.16 10.30
C TYR A 32 -7.31 -1.01 9.13
N ASN A 33 -7.21 -2.05 8.30
CA ASN A 33 -6.18 -2.15 7.26
C ASN A 33 -6.78 -2.62 5.92
N TRP A 34 -5.99 -2.58 4.86
CA TRP A 34 -6.35 -3.17 3.57
C TRP A 34 -6.62 -4.68 3.68
N ILE A 35 -7.57 -5.15 2.87
CA ILE A 35 -7.87 -6.58 2.74
C ILE A 35 -6.61 -7.37 2.30
N GLU A 36 -6.41 -8.56 2.89
CA GLU A 36 -5.28 -9.46 2.61
C GLU A 36 -3.88 -8.86 2.81
N TYR A 37 -3.75 -7.80 3.62
CA TYR A 37 -2.52 -7.03 3.73
C TYR A 37 -1.72 -7.18 5.03
N LEU A 38 -2.22 -7.98 5.98
CA LEU A 38 -1.51 -8.36 7.20
C LEU A 38 -1.73 -9.86 7.46
N PRO A 39 -0.66 -10.68 7.45
CA PRO A 39 -0.80 -12.11 7.67
C PRO A 39 -1.31 -12.45 9.08
N PRO A 40 -2.30 -13.36 9.24
CA PRO A 40 -2.86 -13.70 10.56
C PRO A 40 -1.83 -14.20 11.58
N GLU A 41 -0.75 -14.85 11.12
CA GLU A 41 0.35 -15.30 11.97
C GLU A 41 1.09 -14.15 12.67
N ILE A 42 1.09 -12.96 12.08
CA ILE A 42 1.69 -11.75 12.69
C ILE A 42 0.83 -11.26 13.85
N LEU A 43 -0.49 -11.25 13.67
CA LEU A 43 -1.45 -10.90 14.73
C LEU A 43 -1.35 -11.88 15.90
N LYS A 44 -1.27 -13.18 15.60
CA LYS A 44 -1.12 -14.22 16.62
C LYS A 44 0.18 -14.08 17.42
N SER A 45 1.30 -13.90 16.73
CA SER A 45 2.60 -13.71 17.39
C SER A 45 2.67 -12.42 18.20
N PHE A 46 2.03 -11.34 17.74
CA PHE A 46 1.89 -10.11 18.52
C PHE A 46 1.12 -10.35 19.84
N GLU A 47 0.00 -11.04 19.78
CA GLU A 47 -0.81 -11.37 20.96
C GLU A 47 -0.03 -12.25 21.94
N GLU A 48 0.67 -13.28 21.44
CA GLU A 48 1.52 -14.18 22.24
C GLU A 48 2.66 -13.42 22.95
N GLU A 49 3.29 -12.45 22.28
CA GLU A 49 4.42 -11.70 22.85
C GLU A 49 4.00 -10.59 23.83
N THR A 50 2.83 -9.99 23.63
CA THR A 50 2.44 -8.76 24.34
C THR A 50 1.27 -8.95 25.30
N GLY A 51 0.48 -10.01 25.12
CA GLY A 51 -0.81 -10.20 25.78
C GLY A 51 -1.88 -9.19 25.35
N ILE A 52 -1.66 -8.45 24.25
CA ILE A 52 -2.63 -7.49 23.69
C ILE A 52 -3.39 -8.21 22.57
N ARG A 53 -4.70 -8.33 22.70
CA ARG A 53 -5.54 -9.00 21.70
C ARG A 53 -5.81 -8.07 20.51
N PRO A 54 -5.37 -8.41 19.28
CA PRO A 54 -5.71 -7.64 18.10
C PRO A 54 -7.15 -7.91 17.66
N ILE A 55 -7.86 -6.84 17.32
CA ILE A 55 -9.16 -6.87 16.65
C ILE A 55 -8.92 -6.29 15.26
N TYR A 56 -8.97 -7.13 14.23
CA TYR A 56 -8.54 -6.77 12.88
C TYR A 56 -9.73 -6.70 11.93
N ASP A 57 -10.05 -5.50 11.46
CA ASP A 57 -11.03 -5.22 10.43
C ASP A 57 -10.34 -4.80 9.13
N VAL A 58 -11.02 -4.98 8.00
CA VAL A 58 -10.46 -4.65 6.67
C VAL A 58 -11.32 -3.68 5.87
N PHE A 59 -10.69 -2.94 4.97
CA PHE A 59 -11.33 -2.13 3.94
C PHE A 59 -10.74 -2.39 2.55
N ASP A 60 -11.46 -1.97 1.51
CA ASP A 60 -11.12 -2.15 0.10
C ASP A 60 -10.92 -0.83 -0.66
N SER A 61 -11.17 0.31 -0.01
CA SER A 61 -11.17 1.64 -0.60
C SER A 61 -10.82 2.71 0.43
N VAL A 62 -10.13 3.75 -0.03
CA VAL A 62 -9.72 4.86 0.82
C VAL A 62 -10.92 5.66 1.33
N GLU A 63 -11.96 5.80 0.50
CA GLU A 63 -13.20 6.50 0.86
C GLU A 63 -13.89 5.83 2.06
N THR A 64 -13.84 4.49 2.12
CA THR A 64 -14.39 3.73 3.25
C THR A 64 -13.60 4.00 4.53
N LEU A 65 -12.27 4.04 4.45
CA LEU A 65 -11.40 4.43 5.56
C LEU A 65 -11.68 5.86 6.03
N GLU A 66 -11.64 6.83 5.11
CA GLU A 66 -11.82 8.25 5.42
C GLU A 66 -13.19 8.53 6.03
N SER A 67 -14.27 7.94 5.50
CA SER A 67 -15.61 8.13 6.06
C SER A 67 -15.68 7.68 7.52
N LYS A 68 -15.02 6.58 7.88
CA LYS A 68 -14.99 6.11 9.28
C LYS A 68 -14.15 7.05 10.14
N LEU A 69 -13.00 7.52 9.66
CA LEU A 69 -12.13 8.42 10.42
C LEU A 69 -12.75 9.80 10.65
N LEU A 70 -13.35 10.39 9.61
CA LEU A 70 -13.88 11.76 9.65
C LEU A 70 -15.21 11.89 10.41
N THR A 71 -15.86 10.78 10.77
CA THR A 71 -17.01 10.79 11.71
C THR A 71 -16.60 11.06 13.16
N GLY A 72 -15.29 11.07 13.47
CA GLY A 72 -14.75 11.48 14.78
C GLY A 72 -14.82 10.42 15.88
N ASN A 73 -15.46 9.28 15.63
CA ASN A 73 -15.46 8.14 16.56
C ASN A 73 -15.29 6.81 15.82
N SER A 74 -14.20 6.68 15.05
CA SER A 74 -13.93 5.49 14.23
C SER A 74 -13.88 4.19 15.06
N GLY A 75 -13.53 4.29 16.34
CA GLY A 75 -13.35 3.16 17.24
C GLY A 75 -12.06 2.36 17.02
N TYR A 76 -11.19 2.79 16.09
CA TYR A 76 -9.92 2.14 15.76
C TYR A 76 -8.72 2.82 16.41
N ASP A 77 -7.69 2.01 16.66
CA ASP A 77 -6.45 2.39 17.31
C ASP A 77 -5.30 2.60 16.30
N VAL A 78 -5.28 1.79 15.24
CA VAL A 78 -4.29 1.88 14.14
C VAL A 78 -5.01 1.77 12.81
N VAL A 79 -4.68 2.68 11.89
CA VAL A 79 -5.23 2.71 10.53
C VAL A 79 -4.12 2.76 9.48
N TYR A 80 -4.42 2.25 8.28
CA TYR A 80 -3.44 2.09 7.20
C TYR A 80 -3.77 2.89 5.92
N PRO A 81 -3.86 4.22 5.94
CA PRO A 81 -4.07 5.00 4.72
C PRO A 81 -2.88 4.89 3.76
N SER A 82 -3.13 5.13 2.48
CA SER A 82 -2.06 5.38 1.51
C SER A 82 -1.48 6.77 1.70
N SER A 83 -0.21 6.94 1.32
CA SER A 83 0.57 8.18 1.44
C SER A 83 -0.10 9.38 0.80
N SER A 84 -0.86 9.17 -0.28
CA SER A 84 -1.64 10.20 -0.97
C SER A 84 -2.72 10.84 -0.10
N ASN A 85 -3.09 10.25 1.03
CA ASN A 85 -4.18 10.72 1.90
C ASN A 85 -3.68 11.28 3.23
N VAL A 86 -2.38 11.13 3.52
CA VAL A 86 -1.77 11.52 4.80
C VAL A 86 -1.99 12.99 5.10
N SER A 87 -1.69 13.89 4.16
CA SER A 87 -1.84 15.33 4.39
C SER A 87 -3.30 15.74 4.61
N HIS A 88 -4.25 15.08 3.95
CA HIS A 88 -5.67 15.34 4.14
C HIS A 88 -6.12 14.95 5.56
N LEU A 89 -5.74 13.76 6.02
CA LEU A 89 -6.06 13.28 7.37
C LEU A 89 -5.43 14.16 8.46
N ILE A 90 -4.20 14.62 8.24
CA ILE A 90 -3.51 15.56 9.14
C ILE A 90 -4.26 16.90 9.16
N ALA A 91 -4.59 17.47 8.00
CA ALA A 91 -5.30 18.75 7.90
C ALA A 91 -6.72 18.69 8.50
N ALA A 92 -7.38 17.53 8.42
CA ALA A 92 -8.68 17.30 9.04
C ALA A 92 -8.60 17.06 10.56
N GLY A 93 -7.41 16.91 11.14
CA GLY A 93 -7.23 16.58 12.55
C GLY A 93 -7.68 15.17 12.93
N ALA A 94 -7.81 14.27 11.95
CA ALA A 94 -8.31 12.91 12.14
C ALA A 94 -7.28 11.97 12.82
N VAL A 95 -6.00 12.34 12.79
CA VAL A 95 -4.86 11.57 13.28
C VAL A 95 -3.98 12.41 14.21
N GLN A 96 -3.35 11.75 15.18
CA GLN A 96 -2.46 12.39 16.15
C GLN A 96 -0.97 12.22 15.78
N PRO A 97 -0.09 13.15 16.20
CA PRO A 97 1.35 12.95 16.07
C PRO A 97 1.82 11.72 16.84
N LEU A 98 2.79 11.00 16.28
CA LEU A 98 3.47 9.87 16.89
C LEU A 98 4.58 10.34 17.85
N ASP A 99 4.52 9.89 19.10
CA ASP A 99 5.61 10.00 20.07
C ASP A 99 6.68 8.96 19.76
N ARG A 100 7.75 9.40 19.08
CA ARG A 100 8.87 8.53 18.67
C ARG A 100 9.60 7.90 19.84
N SER A 101 9.51 8.43 21.06
CA SER A 101 10.15 7.81 22.23
C SER A 101 9.54 6.45 22.58
N GLN A 102 8.31 6.18 22.13
CA GLN A 102 7.61 4.90 22.27
C GLN A 102 7.82 3.95 21.08
N LEU A 103 8.55 4.39 20.05
CA LEU A 103 8.83 3.63 18.82
C LEU A 103 10.34 3.38 18.65
N PRO A 104 11.02 2.64 19.55
CA PRO A 104 12.45 2.39 19.43
C PRO A 104 12.86 1.72 18.10
N ASN A 105 11.97 0.95 17.47
CA ASN A 105 12.23 0.33 16.17
C ASN A 105 12.14 1.30 14.97
N TRP A 106 11.78 2.57 15.20
CA TRP A 106 11.81 3.63 14.18
C TRP A 106 13.19 3.80 13.55
N GLN A 107 14.26 3.51 14.30
CA GLN A 107 15.65 3.60 13.83
C GLN A 107 15.95 2.71 12.61
N HIS A 108 15.14 1.69 12.35
CA HIS A 108 15.35 0.76 11.23
C HIS A 108 14.75 1.26 9.90
N LEU A 109 13.97 2.35 9.94
CA LEU A 109 13.35 2.93 8.75
C LEU A 109 14.39 3.56 7.82
N ASP A 110 14.20 3.37 6.51
CA ASP A 110 15.07 3.93 5.48
C ASP A 110 14.94 5.46 5.41
N PRO A 111 15.98 6.24 5.75
CA PRO A 111 15.92 7.70 5.76
C PRO A 111 15.58 8.31 4.39
N GLU A 112 15.96 7.68 3.28
CA GLU A 112 15.61 8.18 1.94
C GLU A 112 14.12 8.00 1.67
N PHE A 113 13.54 6.88 2.13
CA PHE A 113 12.09 6.66 2.05
C PHE A 113 11.33 7.65 2.95
N MET A 114 11.86 7.96 4.13
CA MET A 114 11.21 8.94 5.01
C MET A 114 11.08 10.32 4.35
N LYS A 115 12.01 10.73 3.47
CA LYS A 115 11.88 11.98 2.70
C LYS A 115 10.66 11.98 1.78
N SER A 116 10.28 10.84 1.18
CA SER A 116 9.07 10.79 0.35
C SER A 116 7.80 10.95 1.18
N LEU A 117 7.80 10.50 2.43
CA LEU A 117 6.68 10.76 3.36
C LEU A 117 6.58 12.24 3.75
N GLU A 118 7.70 12.95 3.89
CA GLU A 118 7.66 14.40 4.12
C GLU A 118 7.04 15.13 2.92
N ALA A 119 7.42 14.71 1.69
CA ALA A 119 6.94 15.32 0.45
C ALA A 119 5.41 15.18 0.25
N VAL A 120 4.81 14.06 0.66
CA VAL A 120 3.35 13.84 0.58
C VAL A 120 2.57 14.51 1.72
N GLY A 121 3.23 15.32 2.55
CA GLY A 121 2.61 16.18 3.55
C GLY A 121 2.53 15.59 4.95
N ASP A 122 3.53 14.82 5.38
CA ASP A 122 3.84 14.57 6.81
C ASP A 122 5.14 15.31 7.24
N PRO A 123 5.08 16.64 7.50
CA PRO A 123 6.28 17.42 7.79
C PRO A 123 7.03 16.91 9.02
N GLY A 124 8.30 16.56 8.83
CA GLY A 124 9.15 15.99 9.88
C GLY A 124 8.79 14.55 10.25
N ASN A 125 8.04 13.83 9.41
CA ASN A 125 7.51 12.47 9.60
C ASN A 125 6.88 12.26 10.99
N ARG A 126 5.94 13.13 11.34
CA ARG A 126 5.38 13.25 12.69
C ARG A 126 4.15 12.38 12.88
N TYR A 127 3.48 11.93 11.83
CA TYR A 127 2.16 11.30 11.95
C TYR A 127 2.11 9.88 11.37
N ALA A 128 2.99 9.55 10.42
CA ALA A 128 2.94 8.31 9.67
C ALA A 128 4.17 7.43 9.92
N ALA A 129 3.95 6.18 10.36
CA ALA A 129 4.97 5.13 10.36
C ALA A 129 4.80 4.29 9.08
N PRO A 130 5.77 4.26 8.14
CA PRO A 130 5.56 3.56 6.89
C PRO A 130 5.52 2.03 7.06
N TYR A 131 4.69 1.37 6.26
CA TYR A 131 4.43 -0.08 6.35
C TYR A 131 4.98 -0.85 5.15
N LEU A 132 4.31 -0.73 4.01
CA LEU A 132 4.66 -1.37 2.74
C LEU A 132 4.61 -0.31 1.65
N TRP A 133 5.33 -0.57 0.55
CA TRP A 133 5.35 0.33 -0.58
C TRP A 133 5.40 -0.44 -1.89
N GLY A 134 5.24 0.27 -2.99
CA GLY A 134 5.44 -0.30 -4.30
C GLY A 134 5.41 0.77 -5.38
N THR A 135 5.53 0.29 -6.61
CA THR A 135 5.41 1.14 -7.81
C THR A 135 4.23 0.71 -8.67
N THR A 136 3.78 1.62 -9.53
CA THR A 136 2.88 1.31 -10.64
C THR A 136 3.71 1.16 -11.91
N LEU A 137 3.76 -0.04 -12.46
CA LEU A 137 4.72 -0.43 -13.50
C LEU A 137 4.08 -1.27 -14.60
N ILE A 138 4.89 -1.71 -15.56
CA ILE A 138 4.45 -2.56 -16.68
C ILE A 138 4.66 -4.04 -16.32
N GLY A 139 3.58 -4.80 -16.24
CA GLY A 139 3.61 -6.26 -16.29
C GLY A 139 3.38 -6.75 -17.72
N TYR A 140 4.09 -7.79 -18.16
CA TYR A 140 3.97 -8.26 -19.53
C TYR A 140 4.25 -9.75 -19.72
N ASN A 141 3.60 -10.33 -20.73
CA ASN A 141 3.90 -11.68 -21.21
C ASN A 141 5.09 -11.62 -22.18
N VAL A 142 6.22 -12.19 -21.77
CA VAL A 142 7.51 -12.09 -22.50
C VAL A 142 7.40 -12.61 -23.93
N ASP A 143 6.81 -13.81 -24.10
CA ASP A 143 6.79 -14.48 -25.40
C ASP A 143 5.83 -13.77 -26.37
N LYS A 144 4.64 -13.36 -25.89
CA LYS A 144 3.66 -12.63 -26.71
C LYS A 144 4.16 -11.24 -27.12
N VAL A 145 4.78 -10.51 -26.21
CA VAL A 145 5.33 -9.18 -26.50
C VAL A 145 6.45 -9.26 -27.53
N ARG A 146 7.38 -10.22 -27.37
CA ARG A 146 8.46 -10.43 -28.35
C ARG A 146 7.94 -10.81 -29.73
N GLN A 147 6.86 -11.59 -29.78
CA GLN A 147 6.23 -11.97 -31.05
C GLN A 147 5.70 -10.74 -31.82
N VAL A 148 5.14 -9.74 -31.13
CA VAL A 148 4.50 -8.59 -31.79
C VAL A 148 5.42 -7.36 -31.91
N LEU A 149 6.31 -7.11 -30.94
CA LEU A 149 7.22 -5.95 -30.93
C LEU A 149 8.67 -6.29 -31.33
N GLY A 150 9.02 -7.58 -31.42
CA GLY A 150 10.37 -8.05 -31.74
C GLY A 150 11.15 -8.55 -30.51
N ALA A 151 12.15 -9.41 -30.76
CA ALA A 151 12.90 -10.10 -29.70
C ALA A 151 13.69 -9.15 -28.78
N ASP A 152 14.15 -8.02 -29.32
CA ASP A 152 15.04 -7.06 -28.64
C ASP A 152 14.29 -5.90 -27.96
N VAL A 153 12.95 -5.96 -27.92
CA VAL A 153 12.13 -4.90 -27.34
C VAL A 153 12.50 -4.62 -25.88
N GLN A 154 12.69 -3.34 -25.57
CA GLN A 154 12.98 -2.87 -24.22
C GLN A 154 11.66 -2.48 -23.55
N MET A 155 11.27 -3.22 -22.53
CA MET A 155 9.99 -2.99 -21.82
C MET A 155 10.09 -1.94 -20.71
N ASN A 156 11.30 -1.55 -20.31
CA ASN A 156 11.55 -0.57 -19.26
C ASN A 156 11.42 0.88 -19.75
N THR A 157 10.32 1.17 -20.46
CA THR A 157 9.98 2.52 -20.93
C THR A 157 8.47 2.70 -21.09
N TRP A 158 7.98 3.91 -20.78
CA TRP A 158 6.59 4.27 -21.04
C TRP A 158 6.25 4.39 -22.54
N ASP A 159 7.26 4.43 -23.42
CA ASP A 159 7.09 4.32 -24.87
C ASP A 159 6.25 3.10 -25.29
N ILE A 160 6.28 2.01 -24.52
CA ILE A 160 5.44 0.83 -24.75
C ILE A 160 3.95 1.20 -24.84
N LEU A 161 3.52 2.16 -24.02
CA LEU A 161 2.12 2.55 -23.90
C LEU A 161 1.76 3.80 -24.69
N PHE A 162 2.67 4.76 -24.81
CA PHE A 162 2.35 6.08 -25.38
C PHE A 162 2.79 6.25 -26.84
N LYS A 163 3.57 5.29 -27.38
CA LYS A 163 3.79 5.22 -28.82
C LYS A 163 2.69 4.40 -29.49
N GLU A 164 2.01 5.05 -30.42
CA GLU A 164 0.87 4.48 -31.13
C GLU A 164 1.26 3.21 -31.90
N GLU A 165 2.45 3.19 -32.51
CA GLU A 165 2.98 2.06 -33.24
C GLU A 165 3.21 0.81 -32.38
N ASN A 166 3.49 0.99 -31.08
CA ASN A 166 3.62 -0.12 -30.13
C ASN A 166 2.25 -0.63 -29.74
N MET A 167 1.35 0.28 -29.33
CA MET A 167 0.01 -0.06 -28.89
C MET A 167 -0.84 -0.72 -29.98
N ALA A 168 -0.72 -0.26 -31.23
CA ALA A 168 -1.40 -0.87 -32.38
C ALA A 168 -1.04 -2.36 -32.56
N LYS A 169 0.22 -2.73 -32.31
CA LYS A 169 0.67 -4.13 -32.38
C LYS A 169 0.23 -4.92 -31.15
N LEU A 170 0.37 -4.34 -29.96
CA LEU A 170 -0.01 -4.96 -28.68
C LEU A 170 -1.53 -5.21 -28.57
N ALA A 171 -2.36 -4.41 -29.25
CA ALA A 171 -3.80 -4.60 -29.31
C ALA A 171 -4.20 -6.03 -29.73
N SER A 172 -3.38 -6.70 -30.56
CA SER A 172 -3.60 -8.08 -31.00
C SER A 172 -3.47 -9.13 -29.89
N CYS A 173 -2.78 -8.81 -28.80
CA CYS A 173 -2.53 -9.71 -27.68
C CYS A 173 -3.08 -9.23 -26.33
N GLY A 174 -3.74 -8.07 -26.31
CA GLY A 174 -4.47 -7.52 -25.17
C GLY A 174 -3.64 -6.57 -24.29
N VAL A 175 -4.21 -5.40 -23.98
CA VAL A 175 -3.62 -4.38 -23.11
C VAL A 175 -4.61 -3.96 -22.03
N GLY A 176 -4.27 -4.22 -20.76
CA GLY A 176 -5.05 -3.78 -19.60
C GLY A 176 -4.37 -2.62 -18.87
N LEU A 177 -5.14 -1.67 -18.36
CA LEU A 177 -4.64 -0.65 -17.43
C LEU A 177 -5.49 -0.61 -16.16
N LEU A 178 -4.91 -0.12 -15.06
CA LEU A 178 -5.67 0.20 -13.85
C LEU A 178 -6.84 1.15 -14.18
N ASP A 179 -7.99 0.93 -13.54
CA ASP A 179 -9.05 1.95 -13.47
C ASP A 179 -8.77 2.90 -12.31
N ALA A 180 -7.65 3.63 -12.41
CA ALA A 180 -7.14 4.49 -11.35
C ALA A 180 -6.67 5.84 -11.93
N ALA A 181 -7.54 6.85 -11.85
CA ALA A 181 -7.25 8.18 -12.39
C ALA A 181 -6.04 8.84 -11.72
N ASN A 182 -5.85 8.60 -10.42
CA ASN A 182 -4.74 9.07 -9.60
C ASN A 182 -3.41 8.39 -9.91
N GLU A 183 -3.39 7.35 -10.74
CA GLU A 183 -2.19 6.62 -11.15
C GLU A 183 -1.88 6.90 -12.63
N ILE A 184 -2.86 6.63 -13.51
CA ILE A 184 -2.67 6.67 -14.96
C ILE A 184 -2.53 8.11 -15.48
N VAL A 185 -3.25 9.08 -14.91
CA VAL A 185 -3.14 10.48 -15.36
C VAL A 185 -1.77 11.07 -14.99
N PRO A 186 -1.23 10.89 -13.77
CA PRO A 186 0.15 11.26 -13.46
C PRO A 186 1.20 10.60 -14.34
N ILE A 187 1.05 9.32 -14.70
CA ILE A 187 1.93 8.65 -15.67
C ILE A 187 1.90 9.37 -17.02
N ALA A 188 0.72 9.75 -17.51
CA ALA A 188 0.59 10.48 -18.77
C ALA A 188 1.14 11.91 -18.69
N LEU A 189 0.96 12.62 -17.57
CA LEU A 189 1.57 13.93 -17.32
C LEU A 189 3.10 13.83 -17.35
N HIS A 190 3.65 12.85 -16.64
CA HIS A 190 5.09 12.59 -16.57
C HIS A 190 5.68 12.27 -17.95
N TYR A 191 5.01 11.41 -18.73
CA TYR A 191 5.44 11.09 -20.08
C TYR A 191 5.48 12.31 -21.01
N GLU A 192 4.54 13.25 -20.86
CA GLU A 192 4.51 14.52 -21.59
C GLU A 192 5.51 15.57 -21.05
N GLY A 193 6.38 15.19 -20.12
CA GLY A 193 7.40 16.05 -19.52
C GLY A 193 6.82 17.10 -18.55
N LEU A 194 5.62 16.85 -18.01
CA LEU A 194 4.93 17.71 -17.05
C LEU A 194 5.11 17.16 -15.64
N ASP A 195 4.83 18.00 -14.66
CA ASP A 195 4.79 17.59 -13.26
C ASP A 195 3.68 16.53 -13.06
N PRO A 196 4.00 15.31 -12.58
CA PRO A 196 3.01 14.27 -12.31
C PRO A 196 1.95 14.70 -11.28
N ASN A 197 2.28 15.67 -10.43
CA ASN A 197 1.40 16.25 -9.40
C ASN A 197 0.88 17.65 -9.82
N SER A 198 0.88 17.97 -11.12
CA SER A 198 0.43 19.27 -11.62
C SER A 198 -0.96 19.65 -11.13
N GLN A 199 -1.06 20.89 -10.64
CA GLN A 199 -2.31 21.53 -10.25
C GLN A 199 -2.88 22.44 -11.35
N LYS A 200 -2.24 22.49 -12.52
CA LYS A 200 -2.63 23.35 -13.64
C LYS A 200 -3.61 22.64 -14.55
N ARG A 201 -4.75 23.27 -14.83
CA ARG A 201 -5.84 22.67 -15.62
C ARG A 201 -5.41 22.31 -17.04
N GLU A 202 -4.56 23.12 -17.65
CA GLU A 202 -4.08 22.97 -19.02
C GLU A 202 -3.20 21.72 -19.21
N ASP A 203 -2.52 21.25 -18.16
CA ASP A 203 -1.67 20.06 -18.24
C ASP A 203 -2.51 18.79 -18.40
N TYR A 204 -3.67 18.72 -17.74
CA TYR A 204 -4.60 17.58 -17.86
C TYR A 204 -5.15 17.40 -19.29
N ALA A 205 -5.24 18.47 -20.08
CA ALA A 205 -5.64 18.37 -21.48
C ALA A 205 -4.56 17.68 -22.34
N LYS A 206 -3.27 17.90 -22.03
CA LYS A 206 -2.14 17.23 -22.71
C LYS A 206 -2.11 15.74 -22.37
N ALA A 207 -2.22 15.41 -21.08
CA ALA A 207 -2.32 14.02 -20.63
C ALA A 207 -3.53 13.29 -21.26
N GLN A 208 -4.69 13.96 -21.34
CA GLN A 208 -5.86 13.41 -22.02
C GLN A 208 -5.59 13.15 -23.50
N ALA A 209 -4.98 14.10 -24.22
CA ALA A 209 -4.68 13.96 -25.64
C ALA A 209 -3.69 12.81 -25.90
N ALA A 210 -2.67 12.65 -25.06
CA ALA A 210 -1.73 11.53 -25.13
C ALA A 210 -2.45 10.18 -24.96
N MET A 211 -3.27 10.04 -23.92
CA MET A 211 -4.05 8.82 -23.67
C MET A 211 -5.06 8.52 -24.78
N LEU A 212 -5.70 9.54 -25.36
CA LEU A 212 -6.68 9.35 -26.44
C LEU A 212 -6.05 8.82 -27.73
N LYS A 213 -4.79 9.12 -28.03
CA LYS A 213 -4.08 8.53 -29.18
C LYS A 213 -3.98 7.01 -29.08
N VAL A 214 -3.78 6.50 -27.87
CA VAL A 214 -3.57 5.07 -27.64
C VAL A 214 -4.82 4.34 -27.16
N ARG A 215 -5.87 5.08 -26.82
CA ARG A 215 -7.14 4.59 -26.30
C ARG A 215 -7.82 3.51 -27.17
N PRO A 216 -7.82 3.56 -28.51
CA PRO A 216 -8.44 2.52 -29.34
C PRO A 216 -7.79 1.14 -29.19
N TYR A 217 -6.54 1.08 -28.69
CA TYR A 217 -5.76 -0.14 -28.56
C TYR A 217 -5.83 -0.75 -27.14
N ILE A 218 -6.48 -0.05 -26.20
CA ILE A 218 -6.65 -0.51 -24.81
C ILE A 218 -7.85 -1.46 -24.75
N THR A 219 -7.62 -2.67 -24.25
CA THR A 219 -8.66 -3.70 -24.11
C THR A 219 -9.64 -3.35 -23.00
N TYR A 220 -9.14 -2.90 -21.84
CA TYR A 220 -9.97 -2.49 -20.72
C TYR A 220 -9.24 -1.60 -19.71
N PHE A 221 -10.03 -0.97 -18.83
CA PHE A 221 -9.59 -0.39 -17.57
C PHE A 221 -10.19 -1.19 -16.41
N ASN A 222 -9.35 -1.83 -15.58
CA ASN A 222 -9.79 -2.59 -14.42
C ASN A 222 -8.62 -2.84 -13.44
N SER A 223 -8.82 -2.53 -12.17
CA SER A 223 -7.77 -2.57 -11.15
C SER A 223 -7.59 -3.92 -10.44
N SER A 224 -8.38 -4.94 -10.76
CA SER A 224 -8.31 -6.27 -10.10
C SER A 224 -8.06 -7.41 -11.08
N ARG A 225 -8.45 -7.25 -12.35
CA ARG A 225 -8.41 -8.30 -13.36
C ARG A 225 -7.02 -8.53 -13.97
N TYR A 226 -6.24 -7.47 -14.14
CA TYR A 226 -4.99 -7.50 -14.93
C TYR A 226 -4.01 -8.59 -14.50
N GLY A 227 -3.88 -8.87 -13.19
CA GLY A 227 -2.97 -9.88 -12.68
C GLY A 227 -3.34 -11.29 -13.13
N MET A 228 -4.61 -11.67 -12.98
CA MET A 228 -5.10 -12.98 -13.41
C MET A 228 -5.06 -13.14 -14.93
N ASP A 229 -5.41 -12.08 -15.67
CA ASP A 229 -5.32 -12.10 -17.14
C ASP A 229 -3.87 -12.26 -17.62
N LEU A 230 -2.90 -11.59 -16.99
CA LEU A 230 -1.48 -11.79 -17.30
C LEU A 230 -1.05 -13.23 -17.00
N ALA A 231 -1.42 -13.77 -15.83
CA ALA A 231 -1.06 -15.12 -15.42
C ALA A 231 -1.61 -16.21 -16.34
N ASN A 232 -2.84 -16.02 -16.84
CA ASN A 232 -3.49 -16.90 -17.80
C ASN A 232 -3.07 -16.62 -19.26
N GLY A 233 -2.35 -15.52 -19.50
CA GLY A 233 -1.97 -15.08 -20.84
C GLY A 233 -3.14 -14.54 -21.66
N GLU A 234 -4.22 -14.04 -21.05
CA GLU A 234 -5.33 -13.38 -21.75
C GLU A 234 -4.94 -12.00 -22.30
N ILE A 235 -4.06 -11.28 -21.58
CA ILE A 235 -3.41 -10.04 -22.04
C ILE A 235 -1.90 -10.23 -22.14
N CYS A 236 -1.24 -9.41 -22.95
CA CYS A 236 0.22 -9.40 -23.09
C CYS A 236 0.89 -8.23 -22.38
N VAL A 237 0.17 -7.14 -22.11
CA VAL A 237 0.67 -5.98 -21.36
C VAL A 237 -0.40 -5.52 -20.36
N GLY A 238 0.05 -5.24 -19.13
CA GLY A 238 -0.75 -4.67 -18.05
C GLY A 238 0.00 -3.52 -17.39
N VAL A 239 -0.65 -2.37 -17.20
CA VAL A 239 -0.19 -1.37 -16.23
C VAL A 239 -0.85 -1.66 -14.90
N GLY A 240 -0.05 -1.91 -13.88
CA GLY A 240 -0.57 -2.35 -12.58
C GLY A 240 0.41 -2.14 -11.45
N TRP A 241 -0.08 -2.37 -10.24
CA TRP A 241 0.75 -2.34 -9.05
C TRP A 241 1.75 -3.50 -9.07
N SER A 242 3.00 -3.18 -8.71
CA SER A 242 4.13 -4.11 -8.69
C SER A 242 3.82 -5.47 -8.04
N GLY A 243 3.15 -5.50 -6.89
CA GLY A 243 2.77 -6.75 -6.21
C GLY A 243 1.68 -7.55 -6.92
N GLY A 244 0.73 -6.90 -7.60
CA GLY A 244 -0.24 -7.61 -8.44
C GLY A 244 0.41 -8.28 -9.66
N VAL A 245 1.43 -7.64 -10.24
CA VAL A 245 2.25 -8.26 -11.30
C VAL A 245 3.15 -9.36 -10.75
N ALA A 246 3.71 -9.19 -9.54
CA ALA A 246 4.49 -10.23 -8.87
C ALA A 246 3.66 -11.49 -8.61
N LEU A 247 2.43 -11.31 -8.11
CA LEU A 247 1.48 -12.40 -7.92
C LEU A 247 1.13 -13.08 -9.24
N ALA A 248 0.88 -12.30 -10.30
CA ALA A 248 0.61 -12.84 -11.63
C ALA A 248 1.74 -13.73 -12.14
N LYS A 249 3.00 -13.30 -11.95
CA LYS A 249 4.19 -14.09 -12.29
C LYS A 249 4.23 -15.40 -11.53
N ARG A 250 4.09 -15.35 -10.20
CA ARG A 250 4.06 -16.55 -9.37
C ARG A 250 2.94 -17.52 -9.77
N LEU A 251 1.73 -17.01 -10.00
CA LEU A 251 0.59 -17.84 -10.44
C LEU A 251 0.82 -18.49 -11.80
N ALA A 252 1.47 -17.78 -12.74
CA ALA A 252 1.83 -18.33 -14.04
C ALA A 252 2.86 -19.47 -13.93
N GLU A 253 3.87 -19.28 -13.06
CA GLU A 253 4.90 -20.28 -12.75
C GLU A 253 4.29 -21.51 -12.07
N ASP A 254 3.48 -21.32 -11.01
CA ASP A 254 2.80 -22.38 -10.25
C ASP A 254 1.84 -23.19 -11.14
N ALA A 255 1.17 -22.54 -12.10
CA ALA A 255 0.27 -23.21 -13.04
C ALA A 255 1.01 -24.11 -14.05
N GLY A 256 2.31 -23.90 -14.29
CA GLY A 256 3.12 -24.74 -15.18
C GLY A 256 2.68 -24.76 -16.65
N LYS A 257 1.90 -23.76 -17.10
CA LYS A 257 1.33 -23.69 -18.47
C LYS A 257 2.25 -23.03 -19.50
N GLY A 258 3.49 -22.69 -19.12
CA GLY A 258 4.47 -22.04 -19.99
C GLY A 258 4.25 -20.54 -20.22
N VAL A 259 3.32 -19.91 -19.50
CA VAL A 259 3.14 -18.45 -19.53
C VAL A 259 4.28 -17.79 -18.74
N LYS A 260 5.04 -16.90 -19.39
CA LYS A 260 6.14 -16.16 -18.76
C LYS A 260 5.73 -14.71 -18.56
N VAL A 261 5.46 -14.34 -17.32
CA VAL A 261 5.17 -12.95 -16.94
C VAL A 261 6.42 -12.33 -16.34
N GLU A 262 6.74 -11.13 -16.80
CA GLU A 262 7.80 -10.30 -16.22
C GLU A 262 7.27 -8.89 -15.91
N MET A 263 8.03 -8.17 -15.11
CA MET A 263 7.76 -6.77 -14.78
C MET A 263 8.89 -5.88 -15.28
N ALA A 264 8.54 -4.68 -15.70
CA ALA A 264 9.47 -3.67 -16.17
C ALA A 264 9.16 -2.35 -15.48
N LEU A 265 10.14 -1.81 -14.77
CA LEU A 265 10.11 -0.47 -14.22
C LEU A 265 10.58 0.53 -15.30
N PRO A 266 9.73 1.47 -15.75
CA PRO A 266 10.13 2.45 -16.75
C PRO A 266 11.28 3.34 -16.29
N LYS A 267 12.33 3.46 -17.10
CA LYS A 267 13.54 4.22 -16.78
C LYS A 267 13.29 5.72 -16.65
N GLU A 268 12.23 6.21 -17.30
CA GLU A 268 11.80 7.61 -17.23
C GLU A 268 11.30 7.97 -15.82
N GLY A 269 10.90 6.98 -15.02
CA GLY A 269 10.27 7.16 -13.72
C GLY A 269 8.89 6.54 -13.65
N ALA A 270 8.42 6.20 -12.46
CA ALA A 270 7.11 5.59 -12.24
C ALA A 270 6.49 6.07 -10.92
N PRO A 271 5.15 5.99 -10.78
CA PRO A 271 4.51 6.27 -9.51
C PRO A 271 5.06 5.36 -8.41
N MET A 272 5.37 5.96 -7.28
CA MET A 272 5.66 5.28 -6.03
C MET A 272 4.56 5.63 -5.03
N TRP A 273 3.97 4.59 -4.46
CA TRP A 273 2.96 4.69 -3.43
C TRP A 273 3.46 3.95 -2.19
N SER A 274 2.92 4.34 -1.04
CA SER A 274 3.19 3.65 0.21
C SER A 274 1.98 3.67 1.11
N ASP A 275 1.77 2.60 1.84
CA ASP A 275 0.80 2.58 2.92
C ASP A 275 1.52 2.81 4.24
N VAL A 276 0.85 3.54 5.13
CA VAL A 276 1.44 3.99 6.39
C VAL A 276 0.51 3.64 7.54
N MET A 277 1.07 3.30 8.69
CA MET A 277 0.34 3.19 9.95
C MET A 277 0.21 4.57 10.58
N MET A 278 -1.02 4.95 10.94
CA MET A 278 -1.33 6.17 11.69
C MET A 278 -2.22 5.85 12.88
N VAL A 279 -2.17 6.71 13.90
CA VAL A 279 -3.03 6.59 15.09
C VAL A 279 -4.13 7.66 15.01
N PRO A 280 -5.43 7.30 15.00
CA PRO A 280 -6.51 8.28 15.04
C PRO A 280 -6.44 9.17 16.29
N THR A 281 -6.91 10.41 16.19
CA THR A 281 -6.89 11.37 17.32
C THR A 281 -7.69 10.88 18.53
N ASN A 282 -8.75 10.12 18.28
CA ASN A 282 -9.66 9.58 19.27
C ASN A 282 -9.47 8.06 19.53
N ALA A 283 -8.26 7.52 19.25
CA ALA A 283 -7.93 6.11 19.45
C ALA A 283 -8.20 5.66 20.92
N PRO A 284 -9.09 4.69 21.16
CA PRO A 284 -9.45 4.25 22.51
C PRO A 284 -8.29 3.61 23.29
N HIS A 285 -7.33 2.98 22.61
CA HIS A 285 -6.20 2.24 23.18
C HIS A 285 -4.88 2.71 22.56
N ALA A 286 -4.56 4.00 22.70
CA ALA A 286 -3.36 4.59 22.08
C ALA A 286 -2.05 3.89 22.48
N LYS A 287 -1.91 3.43 23.73
CA LYS A 287 -0.69 2.72 24.18
C LYS A 287 -0.52 1.38 23.44
N GLU A 288 -1.60 0.64 23.26
CA GLU A 288 -1.64 -0.61 22.52
C GLU A 288 -1.38 -0.36 21.02
N ALA A 289 -1.82 0.78 20.47
CA ALA A 289 -1.48 1.22 19.12
C ALA A 289 0.05 1.39 18.94
N TYR A 290 0.72 2.09 19.86
CA TYR A 290 2.19 2.24 19.82
C TYR A 290 2.90 0.90 19.94
N ALA A 291 2.43 0.02 20.83
CA ALA A 291 3.00 -1.32 20.99
C ALA A 291 2.90 -2.12 19.68
N PHE A 292 1.75 -2.05 19.00
CA PHE A 292 1.54 -2.71 17.72
C PHE A 292 2.39 -2.12 16.59
N ILE A 293 2.41 -0.79 16.43
CA ILE A 293 3.25 -0.12 15.42
C ILE A 293 4.73 -0.47 15.65
N ASN A 294 5.22 -0.37 16.89
CA ASN A 294 6.60 -0.70 17.21
C ASN A 294 6.92 -2.18 16.95
N TYR A 295 5.98 -3.10 17.18
CA TYR A 295 6.13 -4.51 16.85
C TYR A 295 6.27 -4.72 15.34
N ILE A 296 5.41 -4.10 14.53
CA ILE A 296 5.48 -4.17 13.06
C ILE A 296 6.80 -3.61 12.54
N LEU A 297 7.33 -2.54 13.14
CA LEU A 297 8.60 -1.92 12.73
C LEU A 297 9.85 -2.78 13.01
N ARG A 298 9.74 -3.93 13.70
CA ARG A 298 10.87 -4.84 13.90
C ARG A 298 11.33 -5.45 12.56
N PRO A 299 12.65 -5.55 12.30
CA PRO A 299 13.16 -6.11 11.05
C PRO A 299 12.64 -7.52 10.73
N ASP A 300 12.55 -8.40 11.73
CA ASP A 300 12.08 -9.78 11.56
C ASP A 300 10.58 -9.87 11.27
N VAL A 301 9.78 -9.00 11.90
CA VAL A 301 8.33 -8.97 11.74
C VAL A 301 7.96 -8.47 10.35
N ILE A 302 8.47 -7.30 9.94
CA ILE A 302 8.13 -6.72 8.63
C ILE A 302 8.70 -7.54 7.47
N ALA A 303 9.83 -8.24 7.66
CA ALA A 303 10.34 -9.17 6.66
C ALA A 303 9.40 -10.38 6.44
N ARG A 304 8.84 -10.97 7.51
CA ARG A 304 7.84 -12.04 7.37
C ARG A 304 6.60 -11.56 6.62
N ILE A 305 6.17 -10.33 6.87
CA ILE A 305 5.08 -9.69 6.13
C ILE A 305 5.43 -9.60 4.65
N SER A 306 6.56 -9.00 4.30
CA SER A 306 7.02 -8.92 2.90
C SER A 306 7.16 -10.28 2.24
N ASN A 307 7.67 -11.29 2.95
CA ASN A 307 7.81 -12.65 2.41
C ASN A 307 6.47 -13.32 2.12
N LYS A 308 5.41 -12.94 2.83
CA LYS A 308 4.07 -13.51 2.65
C LYS A 308 3.27 -12.75 1.60
N ILE A 309 3.29 -11.42 1.66
CA ILE A 309 2.48 -10.54 0.81
C ILE A 309 3.17 -10.23 -0.52
N GLY A 310 4.51 -10.23 -0.54
CA GLY A 310 5.33 -9.98 -1.72
C GLY A 310 5.81 -8.55 -1.87
N TYR A 311 5.23 -7.58 -1.16
CA TYR A 311 5.62 -6.16 -1.27
C TYR A 311 6.93 -5.84 -0.53
N PRO A 312 7.73 -4.90 -1.06
CA PRO A 312 8.86 -4.34 -0.32
C PRO A 312 8.37 -3.53 0.88
N ASN A 313 9.25 -3.39 1.86
CA ASN A 313 9.02 -2.57 3.04
C ASN A 313 10.11 -1.49 3.18
N PRO A 314 9.87 -0.42 3.94
CA PRO A 314 10.81 0.68 4.13
C PRO A 314 11.71 0.47 5.35
N ASN A 315 11.92 -0.77 5.79
CA ASN A 315 12.88 -1.11 6.85
C ASN A 315 14.18 -1.62 6.22
N LYS A 316 15.26 -0.84 6.39
CA LYS A 316 16.55 -1.09 5.76
C LYS A 316 17.18 -2.40 6.23
N GLU A 317 17.05 -2.70 7.53
CA GLU A 317 17.62 -3.91 8.12
C GLU A 317 16.81 -5.17 7.78
N ALA A 318 15.49 -5.02 7.58
CA ALA A 318 14.62 -6.12 7.18
C ALA A 318 14.95 -6.67 5.79
N THR A 319 15.55 -5.87 4.90
CA THR A 319 15.87 -6.29 3.51
C THR A 319 16.73 -7.57 3.48
N ALA A 320 17.64 -7.74 4.44
CA ALA A 320 18.48 -8.95 4.53
C ALA A 320 17.70 -10.22 4.95
N LEU A 321 16.50 -10.05 5.52
CA LEU A 321 15.62 -11.13 5.99
C LEU A 321 14.51 -11.47 4.98
N VAL A 322 14.37 -10.67 3.92
CA VAL A 322 13.41 -10.93 2.84
C VAL A 322 13.96 -11.99 1.89
N ASN A 323 13.07 -12.85 1.39
CA ASN A 323 13.40 -13.94 0.49
C ASN A 323 14.10 -13.42 -0.78
N ALA A 324 15.07 -14.19 -1.27
CA ALA A 324 15.96 -13.79 -2.36
C ALA A 324 15.21 -13.46 -3.67
N ASP A 325 14.14 -14.21 -3.97
CA ASP A 325 13.27 -14.01 -5.13
C ASP A 325 12.54 -12.66 -5.10
N ILE A 326 12.20 -12.17 -3.90
CA ILE A 326 11.57 -10.84 -3.72
C ILE A 326 12.65 -9.75 -3.67
N ARG A 327 13.65 -9.87 -2.78
CA ARG A 327 14.62 -8.78 -2.55
C ARG A 327 15.60 -8.54 -3.70
N ASN A 328 15.85 -9.56 -4.55
CA ASN A 328 16.72 -9.41 -5.71
C ASN A 328 15.94 -9.00 -6.98
N ASN A 329 14.62 -8.84 -6.89
CA ASN A 329 13.83 -8.33 -8.00
C ASN A 329 13.94 -6.79 -8.07
N PRO A 330 14.61 -6.22 -9.08
CA PRO A 330 14.87 -4.77 -9.15
C PRO A 330 13.62 -3.93 -9.43
N ALA A 331 12.48 -4.55 -9.75
CA ALA A 331 11.20 -3.88 -9.88
C ALA A 331 10.34 -3.95 -8.59
N MET A 332 10.79 -4.72 -7.58
CA MET A 332 10.22 -4.73 -6.23
C MET A 332 11.13 -3.97 -5.26
N TYR A 333 12.39 -4.40 -5.13
CA TYR A 333 13.43 -3.69 -4.38
C TYR A 333 14.24 -2.82 -5.35
N VAL A 334 13.68 -1.64 -5.65
CA VAL A 334 14.21 -0.73 -6.66
C VAL A 334 15.62 -0.25 -6.27
N PRO A 335 16.63 -0.38 -7.14
CA PRO A 335 17.97 0.15 -6.88
C PRO A 335 17.99 1.67 -6.70
N ASP A 336 18.92 2.19 -5.90
CA ASP A 336 18.96 3.61 -5.52
C ASP A 336 18.97 4.58 -6.70
N GLU A 337 19.69 4.28 -7.79
CA GLU A 337 19.69 5.13 -8.98
C GLU A 337 18.33 5.17 -9.68
N ALA A 338 17.62 4.03 -9.75
CA ALA A 338 16.27 3.99 -10.30
C ALA A 338 15.24 4.61 -9.36
N ARG A 339 15.46 4.57 -8.04
CA ARG A 339 14.57 5.24 -7.06
C ARG A 339 14.50 6.76 -7.28
N LYS A 340 15.57 7.39 -7.77
CA LYS A 340 15.62 8.83 -8.04
C LYS A 340 14.67 9.29 -9.15
N THR A 341 14.22 8.38 -10.01
CA THR A 341 13.27 8.71 -11.08
C THR A 341 11.82 8.43 -10.67
N LEU A 342 11.59 7.75 -9.54
CA LEU A 342 10.26 7.54 -9.01
C LEU A 342 9.66 8.86 -8.51
N PHE A 343 8.35 8.99 -8.64
CA PHE A 343 7.61 10.13 -8.14
C PHE A 343 6.51 9.68 -7.20
N ALA A 344 6.39 10.36 -6.06
CA ALA A 344 5.30 10.12 -5.13
C ALA A 344 3.99 10.65 -5.73
N LEU A 345 2.90 9.91 -5.56
CA LEU A 345 1.57 10.42 -5.86
C LEU A 345 1.10 11.32 -4.73
N GLU A 346 1.00 12.61 -5.01
CA GLU A 346 0.60 13.61 -4.03
C GLU A 346 -0.92 13.84 -4.04
N PRO A 347 -1.52 14.17 -2.88
CA PRO A 347 -2.86 14.71 -2.84
C PRO A 347 -2.93 16.04 -3.61
N VAL A 348 -3.96 16.18 -4.45
CA VAL A 348 -4.25 17.44 -5.15
C VAL A 348 -5.48 18.12 -4.56
N PRO A 349 -5.61 19.46 -4.66
CA PRO A 349 -6.81 20.15 -4.19
C PRO A 349 -8.08 19.61 -4.84
N ALA A 350 -9.21 19.60 -4.12
CA ALA A 350 -10.49 19.06 -4.60
C ALA A 350 -11.00 19.67 -5.94
N ALA A 351 -10.57 20.89 -6.28
CA ALA A 351 -10.86 21.49 -7.59
C ALA A 351 -10.07 20.81 -8.73
N VAL A 352 -8.81 20.46 -8.47
CA VAL A 352 -7.93 19.72 -9.38
C VAL A 352 -8.38 18.26 -9.47
N GLU A 353 -8.80 17.65 -8.37
CA GLU A 353 -9.36 16.28 -8.38
C GLU A 353 -10.54 16.17 -9.34
N ARG A 354 -11.48 17.11 -9.29
CA ARG A 354 -12.61 17.18 -10.22
C ARG A 354 -12.19 17.34 -11.69
N ILE A 355 -11.02 17.91 -11.96
CA ILE A 355 -10.45 17.95 -13.31
C ILE A 355 -9.91 16.57 -13.68
N ARG A 356 -9.08 15.96 -12.82
CA ARG A 356 -8.53 14.61 -12.99
C ARG A 356 -9.62 13.57 -13.25
N THR A 357 -10.68 13.56 -12.44
CA THR A 357 -11.84 12.66 -12.62
C THR A 357 -12.51 12.84 -13.97
N ARG A 358 -12.77 14.09 -14.40
CA ARG A 358 -13.40 14.37 -15.70
C ARG A 358 -12.52 13.97 -16.87
N THR A 359 -11.22 14.25 -16.78
CA THR A 359 -10.22 13.80 -17.76
C THR A 359 -10.25 12.28 -17.88
N TRP A 360 -10.24 11.56 -16.77
CA TRP A 360 -10.28 10.10 -16.76
C TRP A 360 -11.56 9.52 -17.37
N ILE A 361 -12.72 10.08 -17.01
CA ILE A 361 -14.00 9.68 -17.61
C ILE A 361 -13.98 9.91 -19.13
N GLY A 362 -13.45 11.05 -19.59
CA GLY A 362 -13.26 11.35 -21.00
C GLY A 362 -12.41 10.30 -21.73
N ILE A 363 -11.30 9.88 -21.13
CA ILE A 363 -10.44 8.82 -21.66
C ILE A 363 -11.19 7.48 -21.75
N LYS A 364 -11.86 7.05 -20.66
CA LYS A 364 -12.53 5.74 -20.62
C LYS A 364 -13.70 5.64 -21.60
N THR A 365 -14.44 6.73 -21.78
CA THR A 365 -15.70 6.71 -22.56
C THR A 365 -15.51 6.86 -24.06
N HIS A 366 -14.39 7.42 -24.54
CA HIS A 366 -14.04 7.41 -25.96
C HIS A 366 -13.62 6.00 -26.37
N ARG A 367 -14.35 5.39 -27.32
CA ARG A 367 -14.07 4.04 -27.84
C ARG A 367 -13.31 4.10 -29.14
#